data_AF-A0A4R8B969-F1
#
_entry.id   AF-A0A4R8B969-F1
#
_cell.length_a   1.000
_cell.length_b   1.000
_cell.length_c   1.000
_cell.angle_alpha   90.00
_cell.angle_beta   90.00
_cell.angle_gamma   90.00
#
_symmetry.space_group_name_H-M   'P 1'
#
loop_
_entity.id
_entity.type
_entity.pdbx_description
1 polymer ?
#
loop_
_entity_poly.entity_id
_entity_poly.type
_entity_poly.pdbx_seq_one_letter_code
_entity_poly.pdbx_strand_id
1 'polypeptide(L)'
;MITNKITAFKSVVVFTTIVLLSFSCGKQVTAVSESDPWKKMDLVIKSIPETHFLDKTYNINDFGAVADGKTLNTTAFEKAIKECAANGGGKVLVPNGKYLTGPIHLESNVNLHLEDKAEILFSLNPKDYPIVHTSWEGTEVMNYSPLIYAKNKTNVAITGKGTLNGQADKTNWWIWSGGKDYGWKKGIPSQNDPNNREVLVEMAEKGTPVAERVFGEGRYLRPNFIEFFECNTILIKDITVINSPFWILHPLKTNNIIIDGVTVNSHGPNNDGCDPEYSQNILIKNCTFNTGDDCIAIKAGRDADGRRVAIPSKNIIVQNCKMIDGHGGVVIGSEISAGVNNVFVENCVMDSPNLDRVIRIKTNSKRGGVIEDVYVRNIEVGTVKECVLKLNMFYNVYGSQTGNFIPTIRNVSLENVTVKNGGKYSVWADGYKESPVENITLKNVKIQKVDSLYLLKNVKNVKFIDTYINGNKVEYKE
;
A
#
# COMPACT_ATOMS: atom_id res chain seq x y z
N MET A 1 38.62 59.07 -45.47
CA MET A 1 38.49 58.76 -44.03
C MET A 1 38.12 57.29 -43.92
N ILE A 2 39.12 56.41 -43.95
CA ILE A 2 39.82 55.87 -42.76
C ILE A 2 38.85 54.96 -41.99
N THR A 3 38.70 53.71 -42.45
CA THR A 3 39.28 52.45 -41.88
C THR A 3 38.35 51.82 -40.83
N ASN A 4 38.18 50.51 -40.68
CA ASN A 4 38.68 49.32 -41.34
C ASN A 4 37.74 48.17 -40.93
N LYS A 5 37.31 47.34 -41.88
CA LYS A 5 36.88 45.96 -41.59
C LYS A 5 38.15 45.16 -41.32
N ILE A 6 38.26 44.56 -40.14
CA ILE A 6 39.29 43.54 -39.86
C ILE A 6 38.60 42.25 -39.46
N THR A 7 38.63 41.32 -40.40
CA THR A 7 38.55 39.87 -40.20
C THR A 7 39.71 39.44 -39.31
N ALA A 8 39.41 38.85 -38.15
CA ALA A 8 40.40 38.21 -37.29
C ALA A 8 40.17 36.69 -37.27
N PHE A 9 41.19 35.98 -37.72
CA PHE A 9 41.35 34.53 -37.68
C PHE A 9 41.18 33.98 -36.26
N LYS A 10 40.41 32.90 -36.10
CA LYS A 10 40.39 32.10 -34.88
C LYS A 10 41.63 31.21 -34.83
N SER A 11 42.57 31.56 -33.98
CA SER A 11 43.67 30.67 -33.60
C SER A 11 43.14 29.54 -32.71
N VAL A 12 43.27 28.31 -33.19
CA VAL A 12 43.06 27.08 -32.42
C VAL A 12 44.25 26.93 -31.48
N VAL A 13 44.00 27.09 -30.17
CA VAL A 13 44.98 26.75 -29.14
C VAL A 13 44.60 25.38 -28.59
N VAL A 14 45.36 24.36 -28.99
CA VAL A 14 45.31 23.02 -28.41
C VAL A 14 46.04 23.07 -27.07
N PHE A 15 45.30 23.08 -25.96
CA PHE A 15 45.86 22.88 -24.63
C PHE A 15 45.96 21.37 -24.35
N THR A 16 47.12 20.79 -24.65
CA THR A 16 47.49 19.45 -24.23
C THR A 16 47.78 19.48 -22.73
N THR A 17 46.79 19.16 -21.90
CA THR A 17 47.01 19.00 -20.46
C THR A 17 47.41 17.55 -20.20
N ILE A 18 48.71 17.34 -19.99
CA ILE A 18 49.29 16.09 -19.51
C ILE A 18 48.79 15.88 -18.07
N VAL A 19 47.84 14.98 -17.87
CA VAL A 19 47.45 14.53 -16.53
C VAL A 19 48.43 13.44 -16.10
N LEU A 20 49.30 13.80 -15.17
CA LEU A 20 50.17 12.89 -14.44
C LEU A 20 49.31 11.86 -13.66
N LEU A 21 49.33 10.61 -14.13
CA LEU A 21 48.85 9.44 -13.41
C LEU A 21 49.68 9.26 -12.14
N SER A 22 49.16 9.75 -11.02
CA SER A 22 49.63 9.38 -9.69
C SER A 22 49.07 8.00 -9.36
N PHE A 23 49.93 6.98 -9.45
CA PHE A 23 49.68 5.66 -8.89
C PHE A 23 49.61 5.77 -7.35
N SER A 24 48.42 6.09 -6.84
CA SER A 24 48.10 5.83 -5.44
C SER A 24 47.73 4.36 -5.33
N CYS A 25 48.58 3.61 -4.64
CA CYS A 25 48.35 2.24 -4.22
C CYS A 25 47.23 2.23 -3.16
N GLY A 26 46.00 2.54 -3.58
CA GLY A 26 44.80 2.31 -2.80
C GLY A 26 44.43 0.84 -2.95
N LYS A 27 44.54 0.09 -1.86
CA LYS A 27 44.06 -1.29 -1.75
C LYS A 27 42.76 -1.46 -2.54
N GLN A 28 42.76 -2.41 -3.48
CA GLN A 28 41.54 -3.03 -3.98
C GLN A 28 40.66 -3.35 -2.76
N VAL A 29 39.63 -2.53 -2.56
CA VAL A 29 38.48 -2.92 -1.78
C VAL A 29 37.80 -3.96 -2.67
N THR A 30 38.20 -5.20 -2.46
CA THR A 30 37.43 -6.35 -2.90
C THR A 30 35.98 -6.10 -2.48
N ALA A 31 35.10 -6.12 -3.46
CA ALA A 31 33.66 -6.01 -3.33
C ALA A 31 33.12 -7.15 -2.46
N VAL A 32 33.23 -7.00 -1.14
CA VAL A 32 32.63 -7.85 -0.14
C VAL A 32 31.54 -7.04 0.56
N SER A 33 30.34 -7.61 0.51
CA SER A 33 29.05 -7.12 1.02
C SER A 33 28.27 -6.21 0.08
N GLU A 34 27.41 -6.83 -0.75
CA GLU A 34 26.01 -6.41 -0.72
C GLU A 34 25.61 -6.30 0.75
N SER A 35 25.32 -5.07 1.19
CA SER A 35 24.97 -4.76 2.57
C SER A 35 23.82 -5.64 3.02
N ASP A 36 23.99 -6.36 4.14
CA ASP A 36 22.93 -7.12 4.82
C ASP A 36 21.57 -6.40 4.73
N PRO A 37 20.56 -6.98 4.04
CA PRO A 37 19.29 -6.30 3.77
C PRO A 37 18.58 -5.87 5.06
N TRP A 38 18.80 -6.60 6.16
CA TRP A 38 18.21 -6.28 7.45
C TRP A 38 18.87 -5.06 8.11
N LYS A 39 20.18 -4.84 7.90
CA LYS A 39 20.82 -3.58 8.33
C LYS A 39 20.28 -2.39 7.52
N LYS A 40 19.98 -2.58 6.23
CA LYS A 40 19.32 -1.55 5.42
C LYS A 40 17.93 -1.24 5.97
N MET A 41 17.14 -2.24 6.33
CA MET A 41 15.85 -2.06 6.99
C MET A 41 15.99 -1.25 8.29
N ASP A 42 16.94 -1.59 9.17
CA ASP A 42 17.19 -0.86 10.43
C ASP A 42 17.54 0.62 10.19
N LEU A 43 18.34 0.90 9.15
CA LEU A 43 18.69 2.26 8.76
C LEU A 43 17.47 3.03 8.23
N VAL A 44 16.61 2.39 7.44
CA VAL A 44 15.35 3.00 7.00
C VAL A 44 14.50 3.35 8.21
N ILE A 45 14.27 2.40 9.12
CA ILE A 45 13.43 2.62 10.31
C ILE A 45 13.94 3.82 11.11
N LYS A 46 15.26 3.90 11.36
CA LYS A 46 15.89 5.02 12.08
C LYS A 46 15.78 6.36 11.34
N SER A 47 15.58 6.34 10.03
CA SER A 47 15.46 7.54 9.21
C SER A 47 14.03 8.07 9.12
N ILE A 48 13.01 7.29 9.53
CA ILE A 48 11.62 7.74 9.49
C ILE A 48 11.42 8.80 10.58
N PRO A 49 11.09 10.06 10.23
CA PRO A 49 10.78 11.10 11.21
C PRO A 49 9.53 10.76 12.04
N GLU A 50 9.58 11.11 13.32
CA GLU A 50 8.42 11.06 14.22
C GLU A 50 7.57 12.33 14.09
N THR A 51 6.28 12.22 14.40
CA THR A 51 5.38 13.37 14.50
C THR A 51 5.55 14.08 15.84
N HIS A 52 5.43 15.41 15.82
CA HIS A 52 5.53 16.24 17.02
C HIS A 52 4.44 17.30 17.02
N PHE A 53 3.69 17.40 18.11
CA PHE A 53 2.55 18.32 18.23
C PHE A 53 2.74 19.27 19.42
N LEU A 54 2.21 20.48 19.30
CA LEU A 54 2.11 21.38 20.44
C LEU A 54 1.20 20.78 21.52
N ASP A 55 1.50 21.06 22.79
CA ASP A 55 0.63 20.70 23.92
C ASP A 55 -0.57 21.65 24.01
N LYS A 56 -1.41 21.61 22.98
CA LYS A 56 -2.67 22.35 22.86
C LYS A 56 -3.76 21.36 22.47
N THR A 57 -4.93 21.48 23.10
CA THR A 57 -6.07 20.60 22.85
C THR A 57 -7.28 21.39 22.37
N TYR A 58 -7.90 20.91 21.30
CA TYR A 58 -9.11 21.44 20.68
C TYR A 58 -10.19 20.37 20.76
N ASN A 59 -11.07 20.44 21.76
CA ASN A 59 -12.13 19.45 21.95
C ASN A 59 -13.28 19.76 20.99
N ILE A 60 -13.67 18.81 20.14
CA ILE A 60 -14.73 19.01 19.14
C ILE A 60 -16.08 19.45 19.75
N ASN A 61 -16.34 19.13 21.01
CA ASN A 61 -17.57 19.55 21.70
C ASN A 61 -17.60 21.08 21.90
N ASP A 62 -16.44 21.73 22.09
CA ASP A 62 -16.32 23.19 22.21
C ASP A 62 -16.65 23.89 20.87
N PHE A 63 -16.62 23.13 19.77
CA PHE A 63 -16.99 23.56 18.42
C PHE A 63 -18.43 23.18 18.03
N GLY A 64 -19.22 22.68 18.99
CA GLY A 64 -20.62 22.33 18.82
C GLY A 64 -20.88 20.89 18.39
N ALA A 65 -19.91 19.98 18.52
CA ALA A 65 -20.16 18.57 18.28
C ALA A 65 -21.12 17.97 19.32
N VAL A 66 -22.04 17.11 18.89
CA VAL A 66 -23.02 16.41 19.72
C VAL A 66 -22.83 14.90 19.56
N ALA A 67 -22.67 14.22 20.69
CA ALA A 67 -22.33 12.80 20.79
C ALA A 67 -23.54 11.85 20.78
N ASP A 68 -24.56 12.12 19.97
CA ASP A 68 -25.82 11.36 19.92
C ASP A 68 -25.86 10.28 18.81
N GLY A 69 -24.80 10.18 18.01
CA GLY A 69 -24.71 9.30 16.84
C GLY A 69 -25.64 9.67 15.68
N LYS A 70 -26.27 10.86 15.71
CA LYS A 70 -27.30 11.29 14.75
C LYS A 70 -27.06 12.69 14.20
N THR A 71 -26.58 13.60 15.03
CA THR A 71 -26.24 14.96 14.63
C THR A 71 -25.03 14.92 13.70
N LEU A 72 -25.13 15.56 12.53
CA LEU A 72 -24.04 15.63 11.57
C LEU A 72 -22.99 16.66 12.05
N ASN A 73 -21.88 16.16 12.57
CA ASN A 73 -20.82 16.93 13.23
C ASN A 73 -19.74 17.47 12.28
N THR A 74 -19.90 17.34 10.96
CA THR A 74 -18.86 17.69 9.96
C THR A 74 -18.30 19.10 10.19
N THR A 75 -19.18 20.09 10.39
CA THR A 75 -18.75 21.48 10.64
C THR A 75 -18.00 21.65 11.96
N ALA A 76 -18.32 20.87 13.00
CA ALA A 76 -17.61 20.94 14.28
C ALA A 76 -16.18 20.38 14.14
N PHE A 77 -16.01 19.24 13.46
CA PHE A 77 -14.69 18.70 13.11
C PHE A 77 -13.88 19.69 12.28
N GLU A 78 -14.45 20.25 11.22
CA GLU A 78 -13.75 21.22 10.37
C GLU A 78 -13.27 22.44 11.15
N LYS A 79 -14.12 23.01 12.02
CA LYS A 79 -13.74 24.18 12.82
C LYS A 79 -12.61 23.86 13.79
N ALA A 80 -12.71 22.74 14.51
CA ALA A 80 -11.66 22.32 15.46
C ALA A 80 -10.31 22.09 14.75
N ILE A 81 -10.32 21.44 13.59
CA ILE A 81 -9.11 21.18 12.80
C ILE A 81 -8.51 22.48 12.26
N LYS A 82 -9.34 23.35 11.66
CA LYS A 82 -8.88 24.64 11.12
C LYS A 82 -8.30 25.53 12.22
N GLU A 83 -8.96 25.61 13.38
CA GLU A 83 -8.46 26.40 14.50
C GLU A 83 -7.17 25.81 15.10
N CYS A 84 -7.09 24.49 15.22
CA CYS A 84 -5.87 23.81 15.64
C CYS A 84 -4.70 24.14 14.72
N ALA A 85 -4.87 23.97 13.41
CA ALA A 85 -3.84 24.25 12.42
C ALA A 85 -3.44 25.74 12.39
N ALA A 86 -4.41 26.66 12.42
CA ALA A 86 -4.15 28.10 12.43
C ALA A 86 -3.34 28.56 13.64
N ASN A 87 -3.39 27.83 14.76
CA ASN A 87 -2.67 28.12 15.99
C ASN A 87 -1.33 27.37 16.13
N GLY A 88 -0.81 26.83 15.03
CA GLY A 88 0.47 26.13 14.97
C GLY A 88 0.38 24.62 15.18
N GLY A 89 -0.83 24.07 15.28
CA GLY A 89 -1.06 22.64 15.47
C GLY A 89 -1.30 22.24 16.93
N GLY A 90 -1.50 20.94 17.13
CA GLY A 90 -1.88 20.35 18.41
C GLY A 90 -2.78 19.15 18.25
N LYS A 91 -3.54 18.86 19.30
CA LYS A 91 -4.45 17.71 19.40
C LYS A 91 -5.90 18.16 19.20
N VAL A 92 -6.57 17.64 18.18
CA VAL A 92 -8.03 17.71 18.06
C VAL A 92 -8.60 16.50 18.78
N LEU A 93 -9.22 16.73 19.94
CA LEU A 93 -9.75 15.68 20.81
C LEU A 93 -11.18 15.32 20.42
N VAL A 94 -11.42 14.03 20.24
CA VAL A 94 -12.75 13.41 20.10
C VAL A 94 -13.04 12.66 21.40
N PRO A 95 -13.87 13.23 22.30
CA PRO A 95 -14.21 12.60 23.57
C PRO A 95 -15.02 11.32 23.38
N ASN A 96 -15.21 10.57 24.47
CA ASN A 96 -16.10 9.41 24.49
C ASN A 96 -17.52 9.78 24.05
N GLY A 97 -18.09 8.98 23.14
CA GLY A 97 -19.39 9.26 22.53
C GLY A 97 -19.47 8.80 21.08
N LYS A 98 -20.65 8.92 20.47
CA LYS A 98 -20.86 8.58 19.05
C LYS A 98 -21.07 9.85 18.23
N TYR A 99 -20.26 10.05 17.20
CA TYR A 99 -20.27 11.27 16.39
C TYR A 99 -20.49 10.93 14.93
N LEU A 100 -21.69 11.22 14.41
CA LEU A 100 -21.96 11.13 12.97
C LEU A 100 -21.26 12.29 12.25
N THR A 101 -20.57 12.03 11.15
CA THR A 101 -19.90 13.06 10.34
C THR A 101 -19.82 12.65 8.88
N GLY A 102 -19.72 13.62 7.97
CA GLY A 102 -19.19 13.42 6.63
C GLY A 102 -17.68 13.18 6.68
N PRO A 103 -16.95 13.40 5.57
CA PRO A 103 -15.50 13.19 5.57
C PRO A 103 -14.78 14.21 6.46
N ILE A 104 -13.65 13.78 7.02
CA ILE A 104 -12.75 14.62 7.82
C ILE A 104 -11.51 14.94 6.98
N HIS A 105 -11.29 16.23 6.71
CA HIS A 105 -10.08 16.69 6.00
C HIS A 105 -9.08 17.23 7.01
N LEU A 106 -7.91 16.58 7.11
CA LEU A 106 -6.87 16.93 8.07
C LEU A 106 -5.92 17.99 7.51
N GLU A 107 -5.32 18.75 8.43
CA GLU A 107 -4.35 19.80 8.16
C GLU A 107 -2.97 19.43 8.74
N SER A 108 -1.92 20.12 8.28
CA SER A 108 -0.57 19.94 8.83
C SER A 108 -0.54 20.27 10.32
N ASN A 109 0.29 19.55 11.08
CA ASN A 109 0.46 19.70 12.53
C ASN A 109 -0.79 19.37 13.36
N VAL A 110 -1.74 18.60 12.82
CA VAL A 110 -2.94 18.17 13.53
C VAL A 110 -2.84 16.69 13.90
N ASN A 111 -3.05 16.39 15.19
CA ASN A 111 -3.31 15.05 15.70
C ASN A 111 -4.80 14.90 16.01
N LEU A 112 -5.55 14.13 15.20
CA LEU A 112 -6.91 13.71 15.52
C LEU A 112 -6.84 12.58 16.56
N HIS A 113 -7.19 12.88 17.80
CA HIS A 113 -7.07 11.94 18.92
C HIS A 113 -8.43 11.47 19.43
N LEU A 114 -8.67 10.16 19.40
CA LEU A 114 -9.91 9.54 19.83
C LEU A 114 -9.75 8.91 21.22
N GLU A 115 -10.59 9.31 22.17
CA GLU A 115 -10.69 8.59 23.44
C GLU A 115 -11.19 7.14 23.24
N ASP A 116 -10.93 6.29 24.22
CA ASP A 116 -11.15 4.84 24.16
C ASP A 116 -12.58 4.42 23.76
N LYS A 117 -13.59 5.19 24.17
CA LYS A 117 -15.00 4.93 23.85
C LYS A 117 -15.57 5.96 22.87
N ALA A 118 -14.70 6.70 22.17
CA ALA A 118 -15.11 7.53 21.06
C ALA A 118 -15.37 6.65 19.83
N GLU A 119 -16.50 6.87 19.15
CA GLU A 119 -16.83 6.23 17.88
C GLU A 119 -17.23 7.31 16.88
N ILE A 120 -16.45 7.42 15.78
CA ILE A 120 -16.79 8.26 14.64
C ILE A 120 -17.58 7.40 13.64
N LEU A 121 -18.82 7.79 13.40
CA LEU A 121 -19.71 7.18 12.40
C LEU A 121 -19.64 8.01 11.12
N PHE A 122 -19.17 7.43 10.02
CA PHE A 122 -19.13 8.14 8.74
C PHE A 122 -20.46 8.04 7.99
N SER A 123 -20.92 9.15 7.42
CA SER A 123 -22.20 9.24 6.73
C SER A 123 -22.34 8.20 5.61
N LEU A 124 -23.54 7.64 5.48
CA LEU A 124 -23.88 6.71 4.39
C LEU A 124 -24.34 7.43 3.13
N ASN A 125 -24.55 8.76 3.18
CA ASN A 125 -25.00 9.56 2.05
C ASN A 125 -23.80 9.95 1.17
N PRO A 126 -23.70 9.47 -0.08
CA PRO A 126 -22.58 9.81 -0.97
C PRO A 126 -22.47 11.32 -1.24
N LYS A 127 -23.57 12.07 -1.13
CA LYS A 127 -23.55 13.53 -1.33
C LYS A 127 -22.79 14.31 -0.26
N ASP A 128 -22.51 13.69 0.89
CA ASP A 128 -21.72 14.32 1.95
C ASP A 128 -20.21 14.27 1.62
N TYR A 129 -19.81 13.55 0.58
CA TYR A 129 -18.42 13.36 0.17
C TYR A 129 -18.11 14.21 -1.08
N PRO A 130 -17.38 15.34 -0.95
CA PRO A 130 -17.04 16.17 -2.09
C PRO A 130 -16.07 15.45 -3.02
N ILE A 131 -16.03 15.88 -4.28
CA ILE A 131 -15.11 15.34 -5.28
C ILE A 131 -13.69 15.86 -5.04
N VAL A 132 -12.74 14.94 -4.86
CA VAL A 132 -11.32 15.23 -4.63
C VAL A 132 -10.45 14.39 -5.56
N HIS A 133 -9.19 14.79 -5.71
CA HIS A 133 -8.19 13.98 -6.39
C HIS A 133 -7.78 12.81 -5.47
N THR A 134 -7.99 11.58 -5.93
CA THR A 134 -7.69 10.32 -5.23
C THR A 134 -7.24 9.25 -6.24
N SER A 135 -7.07 7.99 -5.81
CA SER A 135 -6.78 6.84 -6.67
C SER A 135 -7.79 5.71 -6.43
N TRP A 136 -8.20 5.04 -7.51
CA TRP A 136 -9.12 3.90 -7.46
C TRP A 136 -8.54 2.72 -8.24
N GLU A 137 -8.30 1.59 -7.56
CA GLU A 137 -7.61 0.40 -8.09
C GLU A 137 -6.30 0.72 -8.86
N GLY A 138 -5.55 1.71 -8.38
CA GLY A 138 -4.25 2.14 -8.91
C GLY A 138 -4.27 3.13 -10.08
N THR A 139 -5.42 3.76 -10.33
CA THR A 139 -5.58 4.81 -11.35
C THR A 139 -6.03 6.12 -10.71
N GLU A 140 -5.33 7.22 -10.98
CA GLU A 140 -5.70 8.54 -10.47
C GLU A 140 -7.03 9.05 -11.06
N VAL A 141 -7.87 9.63 -10.21
CA VAL A 141 -9.25 10.01 -10.54
C VAL A 141 -9.73 11.19 -9.68
N MET A 142 -10.68 11.98 -10.18
CA MET A 142 -11.48 12.90 -9.36
C MET A 142 -12.75 12.17 -8.90
N ASN A 143 -12.85 11.75 -7.64
CA ASN A 143 -13.95 10.93 -7.12
C ASN A 143 -14.37 11.37 -5.70
N TYR A 144 -15.39 10.73 -5.12
CA TYR A 144 -15.80 10.94 -3.73
C TYR A 144 -14.59 10.96 -2.77
N SER A 145 -14.58 11.93 -1.85
CA SER A 145 -13.58 12.03 -0.79
C SER A 145 -13.44 10.73 -0.01
N PRO A 146 -12.21 10.30 0.30
CA PRO A 146 -11.96 9.36 1.38
C PRO A 146 -12.60 9.84 2.70
N LEU A 147 -12.94 8.89 3.58
CA LEU A 147 -13.62 9.20 4.85
C LEU A 147 -12.76 10.08 5.77
N ILE A 148 -11.46 9.80 5.82
CA ILE A 148 -10.45 10.71 6.36
C ILE A 148 -9.43 10.97 5.26
N TYR A 149 -9.18 12.24 4.98
CA TYR A 149 -8.34 12.67 3.86
C TYR A 149 -7.36 13.74 4.28
N ALA A 150 -6.12 13.63 3.80
CA ALA A 150 -5.15 14.72 3.86
C ALA A 150 -4.41 14.76 2.53
N LYS A 151 -4.27 15.95 1.94
CA LYS A 151 -3.48 16.15 0.73
C LYS A 151 -2.42 17.22 0.92
N ASN A 152 -1.17 16.93 0.53
CA ASN A 152 -0.05 17.87 0.64
C ASN A 152 0.16 18.39 2.07
N LYS A 153 0.00 17.52 3.07
CA LYS A 153 0.16 17.85 4.49
C LYS A 153 1.40 17.19 5.08
N THR A 154 1.91 17.77 6.15
CA THR A 154 3.03 17.20 6.89
C THR A 154 2.76 17.18 8.38
N ASN A 155 3.38 16.25 9.10
CA ASN A 155 3.24 16.13 10.55
C ASN A 155 1.76 15.99 10.97
N VAL A 156 1.12 14.92 10.48
CA VAL A 156 -0.30 14.64 10.73
C VAL A 156 -0.42 13.33 11.49
N ALA A 157 -1.36 13.25 12.44
CA ALA A 157 -1.60 12.01 13.15
C ALA A 157 -3.09 11.69 13.35
N ILE A 158 -3.38 10.40 13.45
CA ILE A 158 -4.65 9.84 13.94
C ILE A 158 -4.28 8.88 15.07
N THR A 159 -4.67 9.20 16.30
CA THR A 159 -4.22 8.46 17.48
C THR A 159 -5.35 8.15 18.46
N GLY A 160 -5.06 7.28 19.43
CA GLY A 160 -5.99 6.94 20.50
C GLY A 160 -6.67 5.60 20.27
N LYS A 161 -7.55 5.20 21.19
CA LYS A 161 -8.12 3.84 21.22
C LYS A 161 -9.56 3.76 20.71
N GLY A 162 -10.12 4.88 20.27
CA GLY A 162 -11.46 4.93 19.72
C GLY A 162 -11.60 4.21 18.38
N THR A 163 -12.84 4.16 17.92
CA THR A 163 -13.25 3.42 16.71
C THR A 163 -13.63 4.37 15.58
N LEU A 164 -13.10 4.10 14.40
CA LEU A 164 -13.52 4.69 13.13
C LEU A 164 -14.44 3.69 12.42
N ASN A 165 -15.71 4.05 12.24
CA ASN A 165 -16.73 3.17 11.70
C ASN A 165 -17.29 3.73 10.39
N GLY A 166 -16.92 3.12 9.26
CA GLY A 166 -17.37 3.52 7.94
C GLY A 166 -18.85 3.20 7.66
N GLN A 167 -19.48 2.43 8.55
CA GLN A 167 -20.86 1.96 8.46
C GLN A 167 -21.20 1.18 7.17
N ALA A 168 -20.19 0.77 6.40
CA ALA A 168 -20.39 0.08 5.15
C ALA A 168 -20.98 -1.32 5.36
N ASP A 169 -22.03 -1.65 4.62
CA ASP A 169 -22.66 -2.97 4.64
C ASP A 169 -23.26 -3.32 3.26
N LYS A 170 -24.01 -4.43 3.18
CA LYS A 170 -24.61 -4.94 1.93
C LYS A 170 -25.73 -4.07 1.35
N THR A 171 -26.25 -3.10 2.12
CA THR A 171 -27.36 -2.23 1.74
C THR A 171 -26.88 -0.84 1.28
N ASN A 172 -25.66 -0.46 1.67
CA ASN A 172 -24.99 0.74 1.22
C ASN A 172 -23.65 0.34 0.56
N TRP A 173 -22.74 1.29 0.34
CA TRP A 173 -21.39 1.15 -0.26
C TRP A 173 -21.04 -0.20 -0.92
N TRP A 174 -20.87 -1.29 -0.17
CA TRP A 174 -20.50 -2.62 -0.69
C TRP A 174 -21.36 -3.13 -1.83
N ILE A 175 -22.63 -2.71 -1.90
CA ILE A 175 -23.53 -3.06 -3.01
C ILE A 175 -23.00 -2.59 -4.38
N TRP A 176 -22.21 -1.51 -4.41
CA TRP A 176 -21.56 -0.99 -5.62
C TRP A 176 -20.44 -1.90 -6.14
N SER A 177 -19.98 -2.89 -5.37
CA SER A 177 -18.98 -3.87 -5.83
C SER A 177 -19.45 -4.72 -7.02
N GLY A 178 -20.77 -4.86 -7.20
CA GLY A 178 -21.35 -5.80 -8.15
C GLY A 178 -21.33 -7.26 -7.66
N GLY A 179 -20.87 -7.53 -6.44
CA GLY A 179 -20.82 -8.86 -5.86
C GLY A 179 -22.14 -9.26 -5.20
N LYS A 180 -22.70 -10.42 -5.59
CA LYS A 180 -23.96 -10.95 -5.03
C LYS A 180 -23.89 -11.17 -3.52
N ASP A 181 -22.76 -11.66 -3.04
CA ASP A 181 -22.52 -11.90 -1.61
C ASP A 181 -22.53 -10.60 -0.78
N TYR A 182 -22.36 -9.47 -1.46
CA TYR A 182 -22.35 -8.11 -0.90
C TYR A 182 -23.62 -7.32 -1.21
N GLY A 183 -24.73 -8.02 -1.48
CA GLY A 183 -26.07 -7.42 -1.61
C GLY A 183 -26.47 -7.00 -3.02
N TRP A 184 -25.53 -7.01 -3.97
CA TRP A 184 -25.84 -6.61 -5.35
C TRP A 184 -26.83 -7.57 -6.04
N LYS A 185 -27.75 -6.99 -6.81
CA LYS A 185 -28.72 -7.71 -7.65
C LYS A 185 -28.75 -7.08 -9.05
N LYS A 186 -29.08 -7.87 -10.06
CA LYS A 186 -29.23 -7.39 -11.44
C LYS A 186 -30.18 -6.18 -11.49
N GLY A 187 -29.73 -5.09 -12.12
CA GLY A 187 -30.47 -3.83 -12.22
C GLY A 187 -30.06 -2.78 -11.17
N ILE A 188 -29.29 -3.18 -10.14
CA ILE A 188 -28.64 -2.22 -9.24
C ILE A 188 -27.33 -1.77 -9.90
N PRO A 189 -27.04 -0.47 -9.95
CA PRO A 189 -25.79 0.00 -10.53
C PRO A 189 -24.55 -0.45 -9.74
N SER A 190 -23.42 -0.59 -10.42
CA SER A 190 -22.16 -1.06 -9.83
C SER A 190 -20.92 -0.52 -10.52
N GLN A 191 -19.76 -0.69 -9.90
CA GLN A 191 -18.45 -0.39 -10.48
C GLN A 191 -18.14 -1.20 -11.75
N ASN A 192 -18.89 -2.28 -12.01
CA ASN A 192 -18.74 -3.11 -13.21
C ASN A 192 -19.61 -2.62 -14.38
N ASP A 193 -20.46 -1.62 -14.18
CA ASP A 193 -21.23 -1.06 -15.29
C ASP A 193 -20.30 -0.29 -16.25
N PRO A 194 -20.60 -0.21 -17.56
CA PRO A 194 -19.67 0.28 -18.59
C PRO A 194 -19.10 1.67 -18.33
N ASN A 195 -19.85 2.50 -17.61
CA ASN A 195 -19.52 3.88 -17.30
C ASN A 195 -18.63 4.04 -16.04
N ASN A 196 -18.10 2.97 -15.45
CA ASN A 196 -17.35 3.06 -14.18
C ASN A 196 -15.89 2.65 -14.36
N ARG A 197 -15.51 1.45 -13.91
CA ARG A 197 -14.11 0.99 -13.91
C ARG A 197 -13.48 1.04 -15.30
N GLU A 198 -14.18 0.52 -16.32
CA GLU A 198 -13.61 0.37 -17.66
C GLU A 198 -13.26 1.73 -18.29
N VAL A 199 -14.15 2.71 -18.18
CA VAL A 199 -13.92 4.08 -18.67
C VAL A 199 -12.77 4.76 -17.93
N LEU A 200 -12.61 4.56 -16.61
CA LEU A 200 -11.48 5.12 -15.87
C LEU A 200 -10.14 4.58 -16.40
N VAL A 201 -10.07 3.26 -16.58
CA VAL A 201 -8.86 2.61 -17.13
C VAL A 201 -8.61 3.08 -18.56
N GLU A 202 -9.64 3.21 -19.40
CA GLU A 202 -9.52 3.69 -20.77
C GLU A 202 -9.03 5.16 -20.84
N MET A 203 -9.57 6.04 -19.99
CA MET A 203 -9.11 7.43 -19.87
C MET A 203 -7.63 7.50 -19.52
N ALA A 204 -7.17 6.64 -18.60
CA ALA A 204 -5.76 6.56 -18.23
C ALA A 204 -4.88 6.06 -19.37
N GLU A 205 -5.30 5.01 -20.09
CA GLU A 205 -4.58 4.51 -21.28
C GLU A 205 -4.49 5.55 -22.40
N LYS A 206 -5.51 6.40 -22.56
CA LYS A 206 -5.51 7.51 -23.53
C LYS A 206 -4.72 8.74 -23.06
N GLY A 207 -4.20 8.74 -21.83
CA GLY A 207 -3.51 9.89 -21.26
C GLY A 207 -4.42 11.08 -20.96
N THR A 208 -5.73 10.87 -20.78
CA THR A 208 -6.66 11.92 -20.36
C THR A 208 -6.16 12.55 -19.06
N PRO A 209 -6.07 13.89 -18.95
CA PRO A 209 -5.65 14.58 -17.73
C PRO A 209 -6.50 14.17 -16.54
N VAL A 210 -5.89 13.99 -15.35
CA VAL A 210 -6.62 13.54 -14.15
C VAL A 210 -7.79 14.46 -13.79
N ALA A 211 -7.63 15.78 -13.98
CA ALA A 211 -8.69 16.75 -13.73
C ALA A 211 -9.94 16.55 -14.60
N GLU A 212 -9.82 15.86 -15.74
CA GLU A 212 -10.93 15.52 -16.65
C GLU A 212 -11.55 14.15 -16.34
N ARG A 213 -10.92 13.34 -15.46
CA ARG A 213 -11.42 12.04 -15.01
C ARG A 213 -12.40 12.23 -13.85
N VAL A 214 -13.50 12.92 -14.10
CA VAL A 214 -14.49 13.29 -13.07
C VAL A 214 -15.55 12.19 -12.91
N PHE A 215 -15.53 11.56 -11.73
CA PHE A 215 -16.48 10.56 -11.27
C PHE A 215 -17.32 11.15 -10.12
N GLY A 216 -17.72 10.34 -9.13
CA GLY A 216 -18.67 10.76 -8.11
C GLY A 216 -20.13 10.55 -8.51
N GLU A 217 -20.92 11.63 -8.55
CA GLU A 217 -22.37 11.54 -8.76
C GLU A 217 -22.73 10.80 -10.07
N GLY A 218 -23.64 9.82 -9.97
CA GLY A 218 -24.02 8.95 -11.09
C GLY A 218 -22.98 7.88 -11.46
N ARG A 219 -21.85 7.82 -10.75
CA ARG A 219 -20.83 6.78 -10.83
C ARG A 219 -20.76 6.00 -9.52
N TYR A 220 -20.24 4.78 -9.58
CA TYR A 220 -20.33 3.79 -8.50
C TYR A 220 -18.95 3.28 -8.06
N LEU A 221 -17.98 4.20 -8.02
CA LEU A 221 -16.63 3.95 -7.51
C LEU A 221 -16.57 4.37 -6.03
N ARG A 222 -16.46 3.40 -5.13
CA ARG A 222 -16.45 3.62 -3.67
C ARG A 222 -15.21 4.40 -3.22
N PRO A 223 -15.31 5.26 -2.20
CA PRO A 223 -14.16 5.97 -1.63
C PRO A 223 -13.32 5.07 -0.71
N ASN A 224 -12.03 5.40 -0.57
CA ASN A 224 -11.14 4.81 0.45
C ASN A 224 -11.54 5.26 1.87
N PHE A 225 -11.08 4.57 2.91
CA PHE A 225 -11.30 4.99 4.30
C PHE A 225 -10.36 6.12 4.70
N ILE A 226 -9.08 5.81 4.95
CA ILE A 226 -8.06 6.78 5.36
C ILE A 226 -7.05 6.93 4.23
N GLU A 227 -6.95 8.12 3.66
CA GLU A 227 -6.01 8.40 2.58
C GLU A 227 -5.13 9.61 2.91
N PHE A 228 -3.83 9.36 2.97
CA PHE A 228 -2.80 10.39 3.02
C PHE A 228 -2.19 10.50 1.63
N PHE A 229 -2.50 11.59 0.92
CA PHE A 229 -2.08 11.81 -0.45
C PHE A 229 -0.97 12.88 -0.52
N GLU A 230 0.20 12.54 -1.06
CA GLU A 230 1.34 13.46 -1.18
C GLU A 230 1.73 14.05 0.18
N CYS A 231 1.59 13.25 1.24
CA CYS A 231 1.86 13.67 2.60
C CYS A 231 3.23 13.21 3.08
N ASN A 232 3.70 13.80 4.18
CA ASN A 232 4.99 13.46 4.77
C ASN A 232 4.96 13.47 6.30
N THR A 233 5.68 12.55 6.97
CA THR A 233 5.75 12.48 8.45
C THR A 233 4.37 12.28 9.07
N ILE A 234 3.92 11.03 9.06
CA ILE A 234 2.55 10.65 9.45
C ILE A 234 2.57 9.59 10.54
N LEU A 235 1.65 9.68 11.50
CA LEU A 235 1.43 8.65 12.52
C LEU A 235 -0.03 8.20 12.55
N ILE A 236 -0.28 6.91 12.39
CA ILE A 236 -1.56 6.28 12.72
C ILE A 236 -1.32 5.32 13.87
N LYS A 237 -1.99 5.53 15.00
CA LYS A 237 -1.66 4.78 16.22
C LYS A 237 -2.87 4.35 17.05
N ASP A 238 -2.88 3.08 17.44
CA ASP A 238 -3.79 2.43 18.41
C ASP A 238 -5.29 2.40 18.05
N ILE A 239 -5.71 3.09 16.98
CA ILE A 239 -7.12 3.17 16.57
C ILE A 239 -7.65 1.83 16.05
N THR A 240 -8.97 1.67 16.12
CA THR A 240 -9.70 0.56 15.49
C THR A 240 -10.47 1.07 14.27
N VAL A 241 -10.40 0.37 13.14
CA VAL A 241 -11.17 0.68 11.92
C VAL A 241 -12.09 -0.48 11.56
N ILE A 242 -13.37 -0.19 11.36
CA ILE A 242 -14.41 -1.17 11.00
C ILE A 242 -15.30 -0.69 9.87
N ASN A 243 -15.93 -1.66 9.17
CA ASN A 243 -16.98 -1.43 8.18
C ASN A 243 -16.58 -0.43 7.08
N SER A 244 -15.44 -0.67 6.45
CA SER A 244 -14.90 0.19 5.40
C SER A 244 -15.66 0.08 4.08
N PRO A 245 -15.94 1.19 3.37
CA PRO A 245 -16.50 1.16 2.02
C PRO A 245 -15.62 0.41 1.01
N PHE A 246 -14.29 0.58 1.11
CA PHE A 246 -13.27 0.08 0.17
C PHE A 246 -11.92 -0.14 0.90
N TRP A 247 -10.78 0.22 0.31
CA TRP A 247 -9.45 0.12 0.96
C TRP A 247 -9.38 0.96 2.23
N ILE A 248 -8.64 0.48 3.23
CA ILE A 248 -8.74 0.99 4.60
C ILE A 248 -7.64 2.03 4.90
N LEU A 249 -6.38 1.63 4.87
CA LEU A 249 -5.25 2.54 5.09
C LEU A 249 -4.50 2.74 3.77
N HIS A 250 -4.68 3.89 3.12
CA HIS A 250 -4.14 4.16 1.78
C HIS A 250 -3.14 5.33 1.79
N PRO A 251 -1.86 5.09 2.15
CA PRO A 251 -0.78 6.03 1.87
C PRO A 251 -0.56 6.10 0.34
N LEU A 252 -0.94 7.23 -0.27
CA LEU A 252 -0.84 7.46 -1.70
C LEU A 252 0.23 8.53 -1.98
N LYS A 253 1.31 8.18 -2.68
CA LYS A 253 2.49 9.05 -2.89
C LYS A 253 3.03 9.67 -1.58
N THR A 254 2.91 8.93 -0.49
CA THR A 254 3.25 9.40 0.85
C THR A 254 4.63 8.93 1.26
N ASN A 255 5.34 9.80 1.97
CA ASN A 255 6.67 9.50 2.49
C ASN A 255 6.63 9.48 4.02
N ASN A 256 7.37 8.57 4.64
CA ASN A 256 7.59 8.58 6.09
C ASN A 256 6.30 8.47 6.90
N ILE A 257 5.75 7.25 6.99
CA ILE A 257 4.59 6.94 7.83
C ILE A 257 4.93 5.84 8.83
N ILE A 258 4.43 6.00 10.04
CA ILE A 258 4.40 4.96 11.06
C ILE A 258 2.94 4.59 11.32
N ILE A 259 2.62 3.33 11.14
CA ILE A 259 1.33 2.72 11.46
C ILE A 259 1.59 1.73 12.60
N ASP A 260 1.13 2.04 13.81
CA ASP A 260 1.52 1.32 15.03
C ASP A 260 0.29 0.91 15.86
N GLY A 261 0.12 -0.37 16.15
CA GLY A 261 -0.95 -0.83 17.05
C GLY A 261 -2.36 -0.73 16.47
N VAL A 262 -2.50 -0.46 15.17
CA VAL A 262 -3.82 -0.31 14.53
C VAL A 262 -4.52 -1.66 14.42
N THR A 263 -5.82 -1.67 14.74
CA THR A 263 -6.69 -2.84 14.53
C THR A 263 -7.63 -2.60 13.36
N VAL A 264 -7.53 -3.42 12.33
CA VAL A 264 -8.42 -3.44 11.19
C VAL A 264 -9.36 -4.64 11.30
N ASN A 265 -10.66 -4.39 11.28
CA ASN A 265 -11.69 -5.43 11.31
C ASN A 265 -12.84 -5.09 10.35
N SER A 266 -12.68 -5.49 9.08
CA SER A 266 -13.67 -5.19 8.03
C SER A 266 -13.64 -6.25 6.92
N HIS A 267 -14.80 -6.87 6.67
CA HIS A 267 -14.97 -8.05 5.80
C HIS A 267 -15.85 -7.76 4.56
N GLY A 268 -15.82 -6.53 4.08
CA GLY A 268 -16.47 -6.12 2.83
C GLY A 268 -15.67 -6.45 1.58
N PRO A 269 -16.24 -6.20 0.39
CA PRO A 269 -15.54 -6.39 -0.89
C PRO A 269 -14.41 -5.37 -1.01
N ASN A 270 -13.19 -5.83 -1.35
CA ASN A 270 -12.01 -4.98 -1.48
C ASN A 270 -11.70 -4.21 -0.18
N ASN A 271 -11.89 -4.85 0.96
CA ASN A 271 -11.43 -4.33 2.25
C ASN A 271 -9.99 -4.78 2.49
N ASP A 272 -9.08 -4.26 1.66
CA ASP A 272 -7.64 -4.35 1.85
C ASP A 272 -7.27 -3.57 3.13
N GLY A 273 -6.37 -4.10 3.96
CA GLY A 273 -6.06 -3.51 5.27
C GLY A 273 -5.14 -2.30 5.19
N CYS A 274 -4.00 -2.42 4.51
CA CYS A 274 -3.10 -1.31 4.25
C CYS A 274 -2.48 -1.39 2.85
N ASP A 275 -2.56 -0.28 2.12
CA ASP A 275 -2.26 -0.18 0.71
C ASP A 275 -1.20 0.90 0.43
N PRO A 276 0.08 0.75 0.80
CA PRO A 276 1.10 1.71 0.39
C PRO A 276 1.20 1.75 -1.14
N GLU A 277 0.81 2.87 -1.75
CA GLU A 277 0.81 3.10 -3.21
C GLU A 277 1.71 4.29 -3.56
N TYR A 278 2.67 4.09 -4.47
CA TYR A 278 3.69 5.08 -4.85
C TYR A 278 4.47 5.68 -3.66
N SER A 279 4.60 4.93 -2.58
CA SER A 279 4.97 5.46 -1.26
C SER A 279 6.32 4.93 -0.78
N GLN A 280 7.02 5.70 0.06
CA GLN A 280 8.33 5.28 0.56
C GLN A 280 8.55 5.49 2.05
N ASN A 281 9.38 4.63 2.64
CA ASN A 281 9.74 4.63 4.06
C ASN A 281 8.49 4.49 4.95
N ILE A 282 7.88 3.32 4.86
CA ILE A 282 6.60 3.00 5.51
C ILE A 282 6.88 1.92 6.56
N LEU A 283 6.56 2.19 7.82
CA LEU A 283 6.66 1.23 8.91
C LEU A 283 5.27 0.85 9.41
N ILE A 284 4.88 -0.39 9.18
CA ILE A 284 3.63 -0.99 9.66
C ILE A 284 4.01 -1.97 10.77
N LYS A 285 3.67 -1.65 12.02
CA LYS A 285 4.08 -2.48 13.16
C LYS A 285 2.99 -2.71 14.20
N ASN A 286 3.06 -3.83 14.89
CA ASN A 286 2.17 -4.19 16.00
C ASN A 286 0.67 -4.16 15.62
N CYS A 287 0.34 -4.26 14.33
CA CYS A 287 -1.02 -4.13 13.83
C CYS A 287 -1.73 -5.49 13.78
N THR A 288 -3.05 -5.48 13.89
CA THR A 288 -3.90 -6.66 13.67
C THR A 288 -4.80 -6.42 12.46
N PHE A 289 -4.75 -7.34 11.49
CA PHE A 289 -5.54 -7.29 10.27
C PHE A 289 -6.52 -8.45 10.20
N ASN A 290 -7.80 -8.13 10.17
CA ASN A 290 -8.90 -9.04 9.88
C ASN A 290 -9.70 -8.47 8.71
N THR A 291 -9.35 -8.90 7.50
CA THR A 291 -9.72 -8.22 6.25
C THR A 291 -10.53 -9.11 5.32
N GLY A 292 -11.43 -8.49 4.54
CA GLY A 292 -12.20 -9.16 3.48
C GLY A 292 -11.40 -9.38 2.19
N ASP A 293 -10.24 -8.75 2.05
CA ASP A 293 -9.29 -8.94 0.94
C ASP A 293 -7.85 -9.06 1.51
N ASP A 294 -6.82 -8.63 0.79
CA ASP A 294 -5.42 -8.69 1.24
C ASP A 294 -5.21 -7.89 2.56
N CYS A 295 -4.50 -8.45 3.56
CA CYS A 295 -4.25 -7.74 4.82
C CYS A 295 -3.37 -6.50 4.60
N ILE A 296 -2.32 -6.66 3.80
CA ILE A 296 -1.46 -5.58 3.32
C ILE A 296 -1.25 -5.79 1.82
N ALA A 297 -1.49 -4.77 1.01
CA ALA A 297 -1.29 -4.80 -0.44
C ALA A 297 -0.43 -3.63 -0.91
N ILE A 298 0.86 -3.87 -1.10
CA ILE A 298 1.83 -2.88 -1.58
C ILE A 298 1.65 -2.70 -3.09
N LYS A 299 1.42 -1.46 -3.51
CA LYS A 299 1.06 -1.09 -4.88
C LYS A 299 1.95 0.05 -5.39
N ALA A 300 1.93 0.28 -6.69
CA ALA A 300 2.63 1.34 -7.39
C ALA A 300 1.96 1.56 -8.75
N GLY A 301 0.64 1.73 -8.76
CA GLY A 301 -0.10 2.13 -9.94
C GLY A 301 -0.43 1.04 -10.94
N ARG A 302 -1.44 1.33 -11.75
CA ARG A 302 -1.96 0.43 -12.77
C ARG A 302 -1.64 0.91 -14.18
N ASP A 303 -1.13 -0.02 -14.97
CA ASP A 303 -0.95 0.06 -16.42
C ASP A 303 -0.34 1.40 -16.88
N ALA A 304 -0.93 2.08 -17.87
CA ALA A 304 -0.40 3.34 -18.39
C ALA A 304 -0.31 4.43 -17.31
N ASP A 305 -1.25 4.46 -16.35
CA ASP A 305 -1.24 5.49 -15.31
C ASP A 305 -0.07 5.30 -14.35
N GLY A 306 0.17 4.05 -13.92
CA GLY A 306 1.34 3.74 -13.08
C GLY A 306 2.65 4.01 -13.80
N ARG A 307 2.75 3.65 -15.09
CA ARG A 307 3.93 3.98 -15.91
C ARG A 307 4.12 5.49 -16.10
N ARG A 308 3.03 6.27 -16.18
CA ARG A 308 3.04 7.74 -16.27
C ARG A 308 3.50 8.38 -14.96
N VAL A 309 2.96 7.92 -13.82
CA VAL A 309 3.32 8.45 -12.49
C VAL A 309 4.76 8.11 -12.14
N ALA A 310 5.22 6.89 -12.46
CA ALA A 310 6.63 6.48 -12.40
C ALA A 310 7.32 6.66 -11.02
N ILE A 311 6.55 6.58 -9.93
CA ILE A 311 7.08 6.59 -8.57
C ILE A 311 6.99 5.16 -8.02
N PRO A 312 8.09 4.44 -7.79
CA PRO A 312 8.01 3.11 -7.20
C PRO A 312 7.61 3.19 -5.72
N SER A 313 6.88 2.18 -5.23
CA SER A 313 6.79 1.97 -3.78
C SER A 313 8.08 1.32 -3.29
N LYS A 314 8.71 1.90 -2.25
CA LYS A 314 9.98 1.37 -1.76
C LYS A 314 10.23 1.53 -0.27
N ASN A 315 11.02 0.63 0.29
CA ASN A 315 11.34 0.62 1.72
C ASN A 315 10.06 0.49 2.56
N ILE A 316 9.35 -0.62 2.38
CA ILE A 316 8.13 -0.94 3.11
C ILE A 316 8.47 -2.00 4.15
N ILE A 317 8.20 -1.73 5.42
CA ILE A 317 8.54 -2.58 6.55
C ILE A 317 7.26 -3.00 7.26
N VAL A 318 7.11 -4.31 7.46
CA VAL A 318 6.02 -4.93 8.22
C VAL A 318 6.62 -5.71 9.39
N GLN A 319 6.30 -5.32 10.62
CA GLN A 319 6.91 -5.86 11.85
C GLN A 319 5.87 -6.24 12.90
N ASN A 320 5.98 -7.42 13.50
CA ASN A 320 5.18 -7.78 14.68
C ASN A 320 3.66 -7.72 14.44
N CYS A 321 3.21 -7.94 13.20
CA CYS A 321 1.79 -7.87 12.84
C CYS A 321 1.12 -9.24 12.95
N LYS A 322 -0.19 -9.22 13.17
CA LYS A 322 -1.05 -10.41 13.14
C LYS A 322 -2.02 -10.33 11.97
N MET A 323 -1.98 -11.32 11.09
CA MET A 323 -2.90 -11.47 9.97
C MET A 323 -3.89 -12.60 10.29
N ILE A 324 -5.15 -12.24 10.53
CA ILE A 324 -6.20 -13.15 11.01
C ILE A 324 -7.06 -13.67 9.86
N ASP A 325 -7.26 -12.91 8.79
CA ASP A 325 -8.03 -13.36 7.63
C ASP A 325 -7.73 -12.47 6.42
N GLY A 326 -7.93 -12.98 5.20
CA GLY A 326 -7.76 -12.21 3.97
C GLY A 326 -7.27 -13.01 2.76
N HIS A 327 -7.14 -12.34 1.60
CA HIS A 327 -6.65 -12.95 0.36
C HIS A 327 -5.11 -13.14 0.32
N GLY A 328 -4.40 -12.54 1.27
CA GLY A 328 -2.97 -12.68 1.48
C GLY A 328 -2.49 -11.88 2.69
N GLY A 329 -1.49 -12.39 3.41
CA GLY A 329 -0.93 -11.73 4.59
C GLY A 329 -0.12 -10.48 4.22
N VAL A 330 0.90 -10.64 3.38
CA VAL A 330 1.56 -9.50 2.71
C VAL A 330 1.56 -9.74 1.21
N VAL A 331 0.99 -8.77 0.49
CA VAL A 331 0.77 -8.85 -0.94
C VAL A 331 1.49 -7.70 -1.66
N ILE A 332 2.09 -8.01 -2.80
CA ILE A 332 2.63 -7.04 -3.73
C ILE A 332 1.80 -7.11 -5.02
N GLY A 333 1.13 -6.01 -5.35
CA GLY A 333 0.32 -5.82 -6.54
C GLY A 333 -1.19 -5.92 -6.35
N SER A 334 -1.98 -5.94 -7.42
CA SER A 334 -1.55 -6.17 -8.81
C SER A 334 -1.04 -4.94 -9.54
N GLU A 335 -1.35 -3.78 -8.98
CA GLU A 335 -1.02 -2.45 -9.45
C GLU A 335 0.46 -2.21 -9.11
N ILE A 336 1.39 -2.61 -9.98
CA ILE A 336 2.84 -2.53 -9.74
C ILE A 336 3.59 -1.78 -10.84
N SER A 337 2.87 -1.06 -11.69
CA SER A 337 3.40 -0.58 -12.98
C SER A 337 4.59 0.39 -12.86
N ALA A 338 4.72 1.12 -11.75
CA ALA A 338 5.89 1.95 -11.45
C ALA A 338 7.02 1.20 -10.71
N GLY A 339 6.77 -0.03 -10.27
CA GLY A 339 7.70 -0.91 -9.56
C GLY A 339 7.54 -0.90 -8.05
N VAL A 340 7.97 -2.00 -7.42
CA VAL A 340 7.99 -2.17 -5.97
C VAL A 340 9.34 -2.77 -5.58
N ASN A 341 10.08 -2.14 -4.66
CA ASN A 341 11.36 -2.66 -4.21
C ASN A 341 11.62 -2.47 -2.72
N ASN A 342 12.49 -3.31 -2.13
CA ASN A 342 12.87 -3.23 -0.72
C ASN A 342 11.66 -3.37 0.21
N VAL A 343 11.06 -4.55 0.20
CA VAL A 343 9.97 -4.95 1.10
C VAL A 343 10.52 -5.87 2.17
N PHE A 344 10.28 -5.53 3.43
CA PHE A 344 10.73 -6.29 4.60
C PHE A 344 9.52 -6.74 5.42
N VAL A 345 9.45 -8.03 5.72
CA VAL A 345 8.40 -8.60 6.57
C VAL A 345 9.08 -9.42 7.66
N GLU A 346 8.89 -9.08 8.92
CA GLU A 346 9.44 -9.87 10.02
C GLU A 346 8.55 -10.00 11.25
N ASN A 347 8.77 -11.09 11.98
CA ASN A 347 8.17 -11.36 13.29
C ASN A 347 6.64 -11.34 13.27
N CYS A 348 6.01 -11.74 12.15
CA CYS A 348 4.56 -11.74 12.01
C CYS A 348 3.95 -13.13 12.27
N VAL A 349 2.70 -13.12 12.71
CA VAL A 349 1.88 -14.32 12.89
C VAL A 349 0.74 -14.31 11.87
N MET A 350 0.60 -15.39 11.11
CA MET A 350 -0.44 -15.54 10.09
C MET A 350 -1.16 -16.86 10.28
N ASP A 351 -2.42 -16.84 10.71
CA ASP A 351 -3.10 -18.08 11.08
C ASP A 351 -4.61 -18.01 10.86
N SER A 352 -5.07 -18.58 9.75
CA SER A 352 -6.49 -18.83 9.51
C SER A 352 -6.74 -19.78 8.34
N PRO A 353 -7.76 -20.65 8.44
CA PRO A 353 -8.19 -21.47 7.30
C PRO A 353 -8.78 -20.65 6.15
N ASN A 354 -9.14 -19.39 6.38
CA ASN A 354 -9.67 -18.47 5.38
C ASN A 354 -8.60 -17.52 4.83
N LEU A 355 -7.45 -17.37 5.50
CA LEU A 355 -6.31 -16.67 4.95
C LEU A 355 -5.76 -17.46 3.76
N ASP A 356 -5.85 -16.89 2.57
CA ASP A 356 -5.51 -17.61 1.36
C ASP A 356 -3.99 -17.89 1.26
N ARG A 357 -3.16 -16.88 1.55
CA ARG A 357 -1.71 -16.90 1.26
C ARG A 357 -0.90 -16.18 2.33
N VAL A 358 0.33 -16.63 2.58
CA VAL A 358 1.25 -15.92 3.49
C VAL A 358 1.86 -14.72 2.75
N ILE A 359 2.63 -14.99 1.69
CA ILE A 359 3.22 -13.97 0.81
C ILE A 359 2.68 -14.16 -0.61
N ARG A 360 2.20 -13.07 -1.22
CA ARG A 360 1.63 -13.09 -2.57
C ARG A 360 2.21 -11.97 -3.43
N ILE A 361 2.65 -12.30 -4.63
CA ILE A 361 3.04 -11.35 -5.67
C ILE A 361 2.17 -11.60 -6.89
N LYS A 362 1.48 -10.56 -7.35
CA LYS A 362 0.52 -10.64 -8.46
C LYS A 362 0.80 -9.55 -9.49
N THR A 363 0.90 -9.93 -10.76
CA THR A 363 1.07 -9.00 -11.90
C THR A 363 0.61 -9.66 -13.20
N ASN A 364 0.65 -8.92 -14.32
CA ASN A 364 0.39 -9.42 -15.67
C ASN A 364 1.09 -8.54 -16.73
N SER A 365 1.04 -8.97 -18.00
CA SER A 365 1.70 -8.26 -19.10
C SER A 365 1.07 -6.93 -19.53
N LYS A 366 0.01 -6.44 -18.86
CA LYS A 366 -0.40 -5.03 -19.00
C LYS A 366 0.38 -4.10 -18.08
N ARG A 367 0.91 -4.62 -16.96
CA ARG A 367 1.52 -3.79 -15.93
C ARG A 367 2.88 -3.24 -16.34
N GLY A 368 3.79 -4.07 -16.82
CA GLY A 368 5.22 -3.78 -16.82
C GLY A 368 5.76 -3.73 -15.39
N GLY A 369 6.72 -2.86 -15.12
CA GLY A 369 7.26 -2.67 -13.77
C GLY A 369 8.15 -3.81 -13.29
N VAL A 370 8.87 -3.55 -12.19
CA VAL A 370 9.79 -4.49 -11.56
C VAL A 370 9.39 -4.66 -10.11
N ILE A 371 9.27 -5.91 -9.67
CA ILE A 371 9.16 -6.29 -8.28
C ILE A 371 10.47 -6.95 -7.88
N GLU A 372 11.20 -6.34 -6.95
CA GLU A 372 12.49 -6.88 -6.51
C GLU A 372 12.76 -6.65 -5.03
N ASP A 373 13.67 -7.44 -4.47
CA ASP A 373 14.17 -7.29 -3.10
C ASP A 373 13.04 -7.38 -2.06
N VAL A 374 12.43 -8.57 -1.99
CA VAL A 374 11.41 -8.95 -1.01
C VAL A 374 12.03 -9.90 0.00
N TYR A 375 12.19 -9.43 1.23
CA TYR A 375 12.83 -10.15 2.33
C TYR A 375 11.82 -10.45 3.43
N VAL A 376 11.67 -11.73 3.76
CA VAL A 376 10.71 -12.21 4.75
C VAL A 376 11.45 -13.05 5.77
N ARG A 377 11.32 -12.76 7.07
CA ARG A 377 11.90 -13.61 8.11
C ARG A 377 11.04 -13.79 9.36
N ASN A 378 11.31 -14.86 10.11
CA ASN A 378 10.73 -15.09 11.43
C ASN A 378 9.18 -15.05 11.38
N ILE A 379 8.59 -15.84 10.49
CA ILE A 379 7.13 -15.90 10.33
C ILE A 379 6.61 -17.18 10.96
N GLU A 380 5.63 -17.05 11.85
CA GLU A 380 4.86 -18.18 12.35
C GLU A 380 3.53 -18.26 11.59
N VAL A 381 3.28 -19.42 10.99
CA VAL A 381 2.06 -19.70 10.25
C VAL A 381 1.37 -20.91 10.87
N GLY A 382 0.15 -20.72 11.35
CA GLY A 382 -0.69 -21.84 11.75
C GLY A 382 -1.25 -22.52 10.51
N THR A 383 -2.34 -22.00 9.97
CA THR A 383 -2.93 -22.48 8.71
C THR A 383 -3.07 -21.37 7.69
N VAL A 384 -2.88 -21.71 6.41
CA VAL A 384 -3.36 -20.95 5.25
C VAL A 384 -4.06 -21.89 4.26
N LYS A 385 -4.96 -21.34 3.44
CA LYS A 385 -5.84 -22.10 2.54
C LYS A 385 -5.16 -22.56 1.26
N GLU A 386 -4.35 -21.71 0.63
CA GLU A 386 -3.82 -21.96 -0.71
C GLU A 386 -2.31 -22.12 -0.73
N CYS A 387 -1.54 -21.11 -0.31
CA CYS A 387 -0.10 -21.11 -0.61
C CYS A 387 0.74 -20.35 0.43
N VAL A 388 1.93 -20.86 0.74
CA VAL A 388 2.89 -20.09 1.56
C VAL A 388 3.50 -18.95 0.73
N LEU A 389 4.13 -19.24 -0.42
CA LEU A 389 4.68 -18.23 -1.32
C LEU A 389 4.07 -18.34 -2.72
N LYS A 390 3.29 -17.34 -3.14
CA LYS A 390 2.71 -17.28 -4.50
C LYS A 390 3.28 -16.12 -5.30
N LEU A 391 3.82 -16.40 -6.47
CA LEU A 391 4.40 -15.46 -7.44
C LEU A 391 3.72 -15.70 -8.79
N ASN A 392 2.76 -14.86 -9.15
CA ASN A 392 1.92 -15.08 -10.34
C ASN A 392 1.99 -13.88 -11.30
N MET A 393 2.52 -14.11 -12.51
CA MET A 393 2.55 -13.12 -13.59
C MET A 393 1.37 -13.23 -14.56
N PHE A 394 0.34 -14.03 -14.25
CA PHE A 394 -0.88 -14.19 -15.05
C PHE A 394 -2.14 -13.75 -14.29
N TYR A 395 -2.05 -12.68 -13.48
CA TYR A 395 -3.18 -12.18 -12.70
C TYR A 395 -4.28 -11.61 -13.60
N ASN A 396 -5.50 -12.12 -13.45
CA ASN A 396 -6.68 -11.64 -14.16
C ASN A 396 -7.91 -11.68 -13.25
N VAL A 397 -8.68 -10.58 -13.24
CA VAL A 397 -9.91 -10.42 -12.46
C VAL A 397 -11.11 -9.93 -13.28
N TYR A 398 -10.87 -9.34 -14.46
CA TYR A 398 -11.91 -8.88 -15.37
C TYR A 398 -11.31 -8.58 -16.76
N GLY A 399 -12.11 -8.80 -17.81
CA GLY A 399 -11.69 -8.54 -19.19
C GLY A 399 -10.41 -9.26 -19.61
N SER A 400 -9.79 -8.80 -20.71
CA SER A 400 -8.46 -9.25 -21.11
C SER A 400 -7.38 -8.46 -20.36
N GLN A 401 -6.51 -9.18 -19.65
CA GLN A 401 -5.40 -8.62 -18.85
C GLN A 401 -4.02 -8.96 -19.45
N THR A 402 -3.99 -9.29 -20.73
CA THR A 402 -2.75 -9.47 -21.50
C THR A 402 -2.38 -8.17 -22.20
N GLY A 403 -1.11 -7.78 -22.15
CA GLY A 403 -0.55 -6.62 -22.85
C GLY A 403 0.90 -6.89 -23.31
N ASN A 404 1.60 -5.81 -23.65
CA ASN A 404 2.96 -5.84 -24.22
C ASN A 404 4.04 -5.34 -23.23
N PHE A 405 3.67 -5.13 -21.96
CA PHE A 405 4.57 -4.64 -20.91
C PHE A 405 4.90 -5.80 -19.98
N ILE A 406 5.93 -6.58 -20.33
CA ILE A 406 6.32 -7.77 -19.56
C ILE A 406 6.88 -7.32 -18.19
N PRO A 407 6.27 -7.75 -17.07
CA PRO A 407 6.77 -7.42 -15.73
C PRO A 407 8.02 -8.23 -15.41
N THR A 408 8.72 -7.88 -14.34
CA THR A 408 9.83 -8.69 -13.77
C THR A 408 9.56 -8.96 -12.29
N ILE A 409 9.85 -10.19 -11.85
CA ILE A 409 9.87 -10.57 -10.43
C ILE A 409 11.23 -11.22 -10.14
N ARG A 410 11.99 -10.66 -9.19
CA ARG A 410 13.26 -11.25 -8.77
C ARG A 410 13.58 -11.01 -7.29
N ASN A 411 14.55 -11.75 -6.76
CA ASN A 411 15.10 -11.56 -5.42
C ASN A 411 14.03 -11.65 -4.31
N VAL A 412 13.45 -12.83 -4.16
CA VAL A 412 12.43 -13.11 -3.13
C VAL A 412 12.97 -14.14 -2.15
N SER A 413 13.03 -13.78 -0.87
CA SER A 413 13.62 -14.64 0.16
C SER A 413 12.72 -14.80 1.39
N LEU A 414 12.60 -16.05 1.85
CA LEU A 414 11.96 -16.43 3.11
C LEU A 414 13.01 -17.09 4.01
N GLU A 415 13.20 -16.57 5.21
CA GLU A 415 14.16 -17.08 6.20
C GLU A 415 13.47 -17.37 7.55
N ASN A 416 13.75 -18.50 8.21
CA ASN A 416 13.19 -18.82 9.53
C ASN A 416 11.65 -18.79 9.55
N VAL A 417 11.01 -19.49 8.61
CA VAL A 417 9.54 -19.55 8.52
C VAL A 417 9.05 -20.92 8.97
N THR A 418 8.11 -20.95 9.92
CA THR A 418 7.49 -22.20 10.39
C THR A 418 6.01 -22.20 10.03
N VAL A 419 5.54 -23.27 9.40
CA VAL A 419 4.17 -23.43 8.91
C VAL A 419 3.59 -24.75 9.40
N LYS A 420 2.45 -24.75 10.11
CA LYS A 420 1.76 -26.00 10.48
C LYS A 420 0.98 -26.57 9.29
N ASN A 421 0.23 -25.75 8.58
CA ASN A 421 -0.50 -26.16 7.38
C ASN A 421 -0.43 -25.08 6.28
N GLY A 422 0.34 -25.36 5.22
CA GLY A 422 0.57 -24.46 4.09
C GLY A 422 -0.50 -24.51 3.01
N GLY A 423 -1.56 -25.30 3.19
CA GLY A 423 -2.63 -25.44 2.20
C GLY A 423 -2.18 -26.26 0.99
N LYS A 424 -2.41 -25.73 -0.22
CA LYS A 424 -2.19 -26.46 -1.47
C LYS A 424 -0.73 -26.49 -1.91
N TYR A 425 0.02 -25.39 -1.79
CA TYR A 425 1.39 -25.29 -2.30
C TYR A 425 2.33 -24.62 -1.30
N SER A 426 3.58 -25.09 -1.21
CA SER A 426 4.59 -24.32 -0.46
C SER A 426 5.06 -23.13 -1.29
N VAL A 427 5.39 -23.37 -2.56
CA VAL A 427 5.80 -22.34 -3.51
C VAL A 427 5.02 -22.53 -4.80
N TRP A 428 4.33 -21.50 -5.24
CA TRP A 428 3.77 -21.41 -6.59
C TRP A 428 4.43 -20.21 -7.27
N ALA A 429 5.31 -20.46 -8.24
CA ALA A 429 5.88 -19.44 -9.10
C ALA A 429 5.56 -19.72 -10.58
N ASP A 430 4.87 -18.78 -11.24
CA ASP A 430 4.46 -18.87 -12.63
C ASP A 430 4.85 -17.58 -13.37
N GLY A 431 5.97 -17.65 -14.09
CA GLY A 431 6.56 -16.55 -14.84
C GLY A 431 6.32 -16.63 -16.35
N TYR A 432 6.65 -15.55 -17.06
CA TYR A 432 6.71 -15.58 -18.53
C TYR A 432 8.00 -16.26 -18.99
N LYS A 433 8.01 -16.85 -20.19
CA LYS A 433 9.22 -17.46 -20.74
C LYS A 433 10.30 -16.40 -21.00
N GLU A 434 9.86 -15.21 -21.42
CA GLU A 434 10.68 -14.03 -21.74
C GLU A 434 11.14 -13.29 -20.49
N SER A 435 10.42 -13.44 -19.37
CA SER A 435 10.80 -12.91 -18.05
C SER A 435 10.51 -13.96 -16.97
N PRO A 436 11.39 -14.97 -16.85
CA PRO A 436 11.30 -15.95 -15.78
C PRO A 436 11.33 -15.29 -14.41
N VAL A 437 10.67 -15.88 -13.41
CA VAL A 437 10.86 -15.43 -12.02
C VAL A 437 12.26 -15.83 -11.57
N GLU A 438 13.05 -14.90 -11.03
CA GLU A 438 14.47 -15.15 -10.72
C GLU A 438 14.76 -15.08 -9.21
N ASN A 439 15.70 -15.91 -8.75
CA ASN A 439 16.30 -15.82 -7.41
C ASN A 439 15.26 -15.95 -6.27
N ILE A 440 14.63 -17.12 -6.18
CA ILE A 440 13.78 -17.49 -5.04
C ILE A 440 14.63 -18.26 -4.02
N THR A 441 14.68 -17.80 -2.77
CA THR A 441 15.40 -18.49 -1.70
C THR A 441 14.49 -18.79 -0.52
N LEU A 442 14.44 -20.05 -0.11
CA LEU A 442 13.86 -20.48 1.16
C LEU A 442 15.00 -21.00 2.04
N LYS A 443 15.23 -20.36 3.19
CA LYS A 443 16.31 -20.69 4.13
C LYS A 443 15.74 -20.99 5.51
N ASN A 444 16.07 -22.14 6.09
CA ASN A 444 15.54 -22.56 7.40
C ASN A 444 14.00 -22.45 7.45
N VAL A 445 13.33 -22.99 6.44
CA VAL A 445 11.87 -23.01 6.35
C VAL A 445 11.36 -24.40 6.73
N LYS A 446 10.39 -24.48 7.63
CA LYS A 446 9.76 -25.75 8.05
C LYS A 446 8.27 -25.70 7.81
N ILE A 447 7.79 -26.50 6.85
CA ILE A 447 6.38 -26.65 6.52
C ILE A 447 5.95 -28.06 6.89
N GLN A 448 5.14 -28.19 7.93
CA GLN A 448 4.75 -29.49 8.47
C GLN A 448 3.81 -30.23 7.53
N LYS A 449 2.84 -29.51 6.94
CA LYS A 449 1.86 -30.06 6.00
C LYS A 449 1.62 -29.13 4.82
N VAL A 450 1.61 -29.68 3.62
CA VAL A 450 1.14 -29.05 2.38
C VAL A 450 0.74 -30.13 1.38
N ASP A 451 -0.24 -29.87 0.50
CA ASP A 451 -0.71 -30.87 -0.46
C ASP A 451 0.31 -31.12 -1.59
N SER A 452 0.97 -30.07 -2.07
CA SER A 452 1.99 -30.13 -3.12
C SER A 452 3.23 -29.34 -2.72
N LEU A 453 4.42 -29.90 -3.01
CA LEU A 453 5.69 -29.23 -2.70
C LEU A 453 5.75 -27.88 -3.42
N TYR A 454 5.69 -27.86 -4.75
CA TYR A 454 5.71 -26.61 -5.49
C TYR A 454 5.04 -26.72 -6.86
N LEU A 455 4.69 -25.57 -7.43
CA LEU A 455 4.36 -25.38 -8.84
C LEU A 455 5.31 -24.32 -9.40
N LEU A 456 6.25 -24.72 -10.25
CA LEU A 456 7.26 -23.84 -10.83
C LEU A 456 7.17 -23.87 -12.35
N LYS A 457 6.95 -22.71 -12.96
CA LYS A 457 6.93 -22.52 -14.42
C LYS A 457 7.71 -21.26 -14.78
N ASN A 458 8.68 -21.41 -15.68
CA ASN A 458 9.58 -20.34 -16.11
C ASN A 458 10.21 -19.64 -14.88
N VAL A 459 11.01 -20.38 -14.13
CA VAL A 459 11.70 -19.90 -12.92
C VAL A 459 13.18 -20.20 -13.05
N LYS A 460 14.04 -19.35 -12.50
CA LYS A 460 15.49 -19.53 -12.45
C LYS A 460 16.01 -19.36 -11.03
N ASN A 461 17.06 -20.11 -10.67
CA ASN A 461 17.79 -19.98 -9.42
C ASN A 461 16.89 -20.13 -8.18
N VAL A 462 16.14 -21.23 -8.08
CA VAL A 462 15.40 -21.57 -6.86
C VAL A 462 16.31 -22.30 -5.88
N LYS A 463 16.40 -21.82 -4.64
CA LYS A 463 17.25 -22.39 -3.61
C LYS A 463 16.45 -22.75 -2.38
N PHE A 464 16.58 -24.00 -1.95
CA PHE A 464 16.12 -24.48 -0.66
C PHE A 464 17.35 -24.76 0.21
N ILE A 465 17.51 -24.03 1.29
CA ILE A 465 18.64 -24.13 2.23
C ILE A 465 18.05 -24.53 3.58
N ASP A 466 18.44 -25.69 4.10
CA ASP A 466 17.91 -26.25 5.36
C ASP A 466 16.37 -26.16 5.47
N THR A 467 15.69 -26.44 4.34
CA THR A 467 14.24 -26.35 4.24
C THR A 467 13.63 -27.75 4.28
N TYR A 468 12.61 -27.91 5.14
CA TYR A 468 11.92 -29.17 5.38
C TYR A 468 10.43 -29.01 5.08
N ILE A 469 9.89 -29.83 4.19
CA ILE A 469 8.48 -29.81 3.79
C ILE A 469 7.91 -31.22 3.90
N ASN A 470 6.76 -31.37 4.56
CA ASN A 470 6.14 -32.68 4.82
C ASN A 470 7.11 -33.69 5.46
N GLY A 471 7.96 -33.21 6.37
CA GLY A 471 8.96 -34.02 7.08
C GLY A 471 10.25 -34.32 6.31
N ASN A 472 10.35 -33.97 5.02
CA ASN A 472 11.51 -34.26 4.18
C ASN A 472 12.36 -33.01 3.94
N LYS A 473 13.69 -33.17 3.90
CA LYS A 473 14.58 -32.11 3.43
C LYS A 473 14.37 -31.92 1.93
N VAL A 474 14.16 -30.68 1.48
CA VAL A 474 13.91 -30.35 0.09
C VAL A 474 15.15 -29.71 -0.52
N GLU A 475 15.50 -30.17 -1.72
CA GLU A 475 16.54 -29.61 -2.57
C GLU A 475 15.94 -29.38 -3.96
N TYR A 476 16.37 -28.32 -4.65
CA TYR A 476 15.97 -28.07 -6.04
C TYR A 476 17.12 -28.42 -6.97
N LYS A 477 16.83 -29.27 -7.96
CA LYS A 477 17.72 -29.56 -9.08
C LYS A 477 17.09 -28.91 -10.31
N GLU A 478 17.82 -28.01 -10.95
CA GLU A 478 17.38 -27.24 -12.11
C GLU A 478 17.00 -28.12 -13.32
#